data_AF-A0A2K5DDM1-F1
#
_entry.id   AF-A0A2K5DDM1-F1
#
_cell.length_a   1.000
_cell.length_b   1.000
_cell.length_c   1.000
_cell.angle_alpha   90.00
_cell.angle_beta   90.00
_cell.angle_gamma   90.00
#
_symmetry.space_group_name_H-M   'P 1'
#
loop_
_entity.id
_entity.type
_entity.pdbx_description
1 polymer ?
#
loop_
_entity_poly.entity_id
_entity_poly.type
_entity_poly.pdbx_seq_one_letter_code
_entity_poly.pdbx_strand_id
1 'polypeptide(L)'
;MSSEVSARRDAKKLVRSPSGLRMVPEHRAFGSPFGLEEPQWIPDKECRRCMQCDAKFDFLTRKHHCRRCGKCFCDKCCSQKVPLRRMCFVDPVRQCAECALVSHKEAEFYDKQLKVLLSGATFLVTFGNSEKSETMICRLSNNQRYLFLDGDSHYEIEIAHISTVQILTEGFPPGEKDTHAYTSLLGSQPVFEGGNARATGMFLQYTVPGTEGVTQLKLTAAEDANVGRRQAVAWLVAMHKAVKLLYESRDQ
;
A
#
# COMPACT_ATOMS: atom_id res chain seq x y z
N MET A 1 -20.76 -14.64 -18.85
CA MET A 1 -21.35 -13.45 -18.18
C MET A 1 -20.48 -12.90 -17.05
N SER A 2 -19.79 -13.72 -16.24
CA SER A 2 -18.90 -13.22 -15.15
C SER A 2 -17.64 -12.47 -15.65
N SER A 3 -17.05 -12.91 -16.76
CA SER A 3 -15.84 -12.33 -17.37
C SER A 3 -16.04 -10.90 -17.90
N GLU A 4 -17.19 -10.60 -18.48
CA GLU A 4 -17.50 -9.29 -19.06
C GLU A 4 -17.81 -8.25 -17.98
N VAL A 5 -18.43 -8.67 -16.87
CA VAL A 5 -18.67 -7.83 -15.69
C VAL A 5 -17.36 -7.54 -14.95
N SER A 6 -16.49 -8.54 -14.82
CA SER A 6 -15.14 -8.35 -14.25
C SER A 6 -14.29 -7.41 -15.11
N ALA A 7 -14.37 -7.52 -16.45
CA ALA A 7 -13.65 -6.65 -17.37
C ALA A 7 -14.07 -5.16 -17.26
N ARG A 8 -15.36 -4.89 -17.00
CA ARG A 8 -15.85 -3.52 -16.77
C ARG A 8 -15.39 -2.93 -15.42
N ARG A 9 -15.18 -3.76 -14.40
CA ARG A 9 -14.73 -3.30 -13.06
C ARG A 9 -13.27 -2.83 -13.06
N ASP A 10 -12.44 -3.39 -13.94
CA ASP A 10 -11.01 -3.04 -14.07
C ASP A 10 -10.71 -2.09 -15.23
N ALA A 11 -11.74 -1.52 -15.87
CA ALA A 11 -11.58 -0.59 -16.98
C ALA A 11 -10.80 0.66 -16.54
N LYS A 12 -9.75 0.98 -17.30
CA LYS A 12 -8.88 2.13 -17.08
C LYS A 12 -8.90 3.03 -18.30
N LYS A 13 -8.85 4.33 -18.06
CA LYS A 13 -8.74 5.36 -19.09
C LYS A 13 -7.46 6.17 -18.93
N LEU A 14 -6.95 6.65 -20.04
CA LEU A 14 -5.86 7.60 -20.07
C LEU A 14 -6.40 9.02 -19.92
N VAL A 15 -5.83 9.78 -18.98
CA VAL A 15 -6.18 11.17 -18.70
C VAL A 15 -4.92 12.02 -18.76
N ARG A 16 -4.98 13.12 -19.52
CA ARG A 16 -3.91 14.12 -19.55
C ARG A 16 -4.20 15.19 -18.49
N SER A 17 -3.20 15.46 -17.66
CA SER A 17 -3.18 16.53 -16.65
C SER A 17 -2.03 17.50 -16.94
N PRO A 18 -2.00 18.68 -16.30
CA PRO A 18 -0.81 19.55 -16.31
C PRO A 18 0.46 18.84 -15.80
N SER A 19 0.30 17.83 -14.95
CA SER A 19 1.40 17.04 -14.39
C SER A 19 1.92 15.93 -15.29
N GLY A 20 1.13 15.49 -16.28
CA GLY A 20 1.50 14.41 -17.19
C GLY A 20 0.33 13.48 -17.56
N LEU A 21 0.66 12.37 -18.20
CA LEU A 21 -0.31 11.32 -18.57
C LEU A 21 -0.54 10.36 -17.41
N ARG A 22 -1.81 10.11 -17.09
CA ARG A 22 -2.24 9.23 -15.99
C ARG A 22 -3.16 8.12 -16.50
N MET A 23 -3.03 6.92 -15.96
CA MET A 23 -3.91 5.77 -16.23
C MET A 23 -4.82 5.54 -15.03
N VAL A 24 -6.02 6.10 -15.06
CA VAL A 24 -6.95 6.10 -13.92
C VAL A 24 -8.10 5.11 -14.18
N PRO A 25 -8.73 4.56 -13.12
CA PRO A 25 -9.99 3.81 -13.28
C PRO A 25 -11.05 4.67 -13.98
N GLU A 26 -11.88 4.05 -14.82
CA GLU A 26 -13.00 4.75 -15.45
C GLU A 26 -14.01 5.26 -14.42
N HIS A 27 -14.28 4.44 -13.40
CA HIS A 27 -15.19 4.72 -12.32
C HIS A 27 -14.45 4.77 -10.98
N ARG A 28 -14.61 5.88 -10.23
CA ARG A 28 -13.86 6.15 -8.99
C ARG A 28 -14.04 5.07 -7.91
N ALA A 29 -15.23 4.45 -7.84
CA ALA A 29 -15.49 3.37 -6.88
C ALA A 29 -14.59 2.14 -7.08
N PHE A 30 -13.93 1.99 -8.23
CA PHE A 30 -12.98 0.89 -8.50
C PHE A 30 -11.51 1.33 -8.36
N GLY A 31 -11.26 2.53 -7.81
CA GLY A 31 -9.91 2.98 -7.49
C GLY A 31 -9.24 2.13 -6.42
N SER A 32 -7.93 1.99 -6.57
CA SER A 32 -7.08 1.33 -5.58
C SER A 32 -7.08 2.13 -4.28
N PRO A 33 -7.20 1.48 -3.11
CA PRO A 33 -7.14 2.18 -1.82
C PRO A 33 -5.74 2.78 -1.55
N PHE A 34 -4.72 2.33 -2.28
CA PHE A 34 -3.37 2.92 -2.22
C PHE A 34 -3.24 4.20 -3.07
N GLY A 35 -4.24 4.51 -3.89
CA GLY A 35 -4.24 5.66 -4.78
C GLY A 35 -4.26 6.99 -4.02
N LEU A 36 -3.65 8.01 -4.61
CA LEU A 36 -3.70 9.40 -4.15
C LEU A 36 -4.19 10.28 -5.29
N GLU A 37 -4.89 11.36 -4.93
CA GLU A 37 -5.26 12.39 -5.88
C GLU A 37 -4.05 13.27 -6.24
N GLU A 38 -4.11 13.86 -7.42
CA GLU A 38 -3.07 14.80 -7.86
C GLU A 38 -3.19 16.12 -7.08
N PRO A 39 -2.08 16.67 -6.56
CA PRO A 39 -2.11 17.93 -5.83
C PRO A 39 -2.43 19.10 -6.77
N GLN A 40 -3.09 20.12 -6.25
CA GLN A 40 -3.16 21.39 -6.95
C GLN A 40 -1.78 22.05 -6.99
N TRP A 41 -1.43 22.57 -8.15
CA TRP A 41 -0.22 23.36 -8.30
C TRP A 41 -0.42 24.74 -7.72
N ILE A 42 0.57 25.21 -6.95
CA ILE A 42 0.57 26.58 -6.50
C ILE A 42 0.67 27.50 -7.73
N PRO A 43 -0.24 28.47 -7.91
CA PRO A 43 -0.23 29.33 -9.08
C PRO A 43 1.11 30.06 -9.26
N ASP A 44 1.58 30.16 -10.50
CA ASP A 44 2.86 30.81 -10.83
C ASP A 44 2.97 32.22 -10.26
N LYS A 45 1.87 32.96 -10.17
CA LYS A 45 1.82 34.33 -9.64
C LYS A 45 2.17 34.41 -8.15
N GLU A 46 1.89 33.35 -7.40
CA GLU A 46 2.20 33.23 -5.97
C GLU A 46 3.63 32.72 -5.74
N CYS A 47 4.21 32.07 -6.75
CA CYS A 47 5.57 31.54 -6.71
C CYS A 47 6.60 32.63 -7.03
N ARG A 48 6.97 33.45 -6.04
CA ARG A 48 8.00 34.50 -6.20
C ARG A 48 9.43 33.97 -6.02
N ARG A 49 9.58 32.92 -5.21
CA ARG A 49 10.86 32.31 -4.83
C ARG A 49 10.73 30.79 -4.76
N CYS A 50 11.84 30.09 -4.92
CA CYS A 50 11.91 28.65 -4.75
C CYS A 50 11.50 28.27 -3.31
N MET A 51 10.55 27.35 -3.16
CA MET A 51 10.03 26.93 -1.85
C MET A 51 10.98 26.02 -1.05
N GLN A 52 12.21 25.82 -1.53
CA GLN A 52 13.26 25.08 -0.81
C GLN A 52 14.48 25.96 -0.48
N CYS A 53 15.02 26.68 -1.46
CA CYS A 53 16.27 27.44 -1.31
C CYS A 53 16.08 28.97 -1.34
N ASP A 54 14.84 29.44 -1.42
CA ASP A 54 14.47 30.87 -1.47
C ASP A 54 15.05 31.68 -2.65
N ALA A 55 15.67 31.01 -3.63
CA ALA A 55 16.15 31.63 -4.85
C ALA A 55 15.00 32.36 -5.58
N LYS A 56 15.20 33.64 -5.90
CA LYS A 56 14.23 34.44 -6.65
C LYS A 56 14.08 33.88 -8.05
N PHE A 57 12.83 33.77 -8.51
CA PHE A 57 12.56 33.42 -9.90
C PHE A 57 12.70 34.65 -10.79
N ASP A 58 13.35 34.45 -11.94
CA ASP A 58 13.59 35.47 -12.96
C ASP A 58 13.72 34.80 -14.34
N PHE A 59 14.28 35.50 -15.33
CA PHE A 59 14.45 34.97 -16.68
C PHE A 59 15.45 33.79 -16.76
N LEU A 60 16.39 33.68 -15.83
CA LEU A 60 17.38 32.60 -15.78
C LEU A 60 16.92 31.45 -14.88
N THR A 61 16.28 31.78 -13.76
CA THR A 61 15.78 30.82 -12.77
C THR A 61 14.28 30.59 -13.01
N ARG A 62 13.96 29.56 -13.80
CA ARG A 62 12.58 29.20 -14.13
C ARG A 62 11.87 28.45 -12.98
N LYS A 63 10.55 28.54 -12.99
CA LYS A 63 9.63 27.87 -12.06
C LYS A 63 9.37 26.42 -12.48
N HIS A 64 9.36 25.52 -11.51
CA HIS A 64 9.08 24.10 -11.71
C HIS A 64 8.22 23.53 -10.58
N HIS A 65 7.10 22.91 -10.91
CA HIS A 65 6.22 22.29 -9.91
C HIS A 65 6.61 20.85 -9.64
N CYS A 66 6.63 20.47 -8.37
CA CYS A 66 6.71 19.06 -8.00
C CYS A 66 5.36 18.40 -8.26
N ARG A 67 5.34 17.29 -9.01
CA ARG A 67 4.09 16.59 -9.34
C ARG A 67 3.47 15.81 -8.17
N ARG A 68 4.21 15.63 -7.07
CA ARG A 68 3.73 14.97 -5.84
C ARG A 68 3.13 15.94 -4.82
N CYS A 69 3.69 17.14 -4.66
CA CYS A 69 3.20 18.10 -3.64
C CYS A 69 2.65 19.42 -4.22
N GLY A 70 2.74 19.67 -5.52
CA GLY A 70 2.22 20.89 -6.16
C GLY A 70 3.00 22.18 -5.87
N LYS A 71 3.99 22.15 -4.96
CA LYS A 71 4.86 23.29 -4.63
C LYS A 71 5.80 23.66 -5.79
N CYS A 72 6.30 24.90 -5.77
CA CYS A 72 7.13 25.46 -6.83
C CYS A 72 8.61 25.62 -6.42
N PHE A 73 9.51 25.22 -7.32
CA PHE A 73 10.94 25.11 -7.08
C PHE A 73 11.75 25.58 -8.29
N CYS A 74 13.03 25.88 -8.08
CA CYS A 74 14.00 25.98 -9.17
C CYS A 74 14.42 24.59 -9.66
N ASP A 75 15.10 24.53 -10.82
CA ASP A 75 15.49 23.24 -11.42
C ASP A 75 16.38 22.42 -10.47
N LYS A 76 17.35 23.05 -9.80
CA LYS A 76 18.25 22.39 -8.84
C LYS A 76 17.52 21.68 -7.70
N CYS A 77 16.45 22.30 -7.18
CA CYS A 77 15.67 21.73 -6.06
C CYS A 77 14.61 20.72 -6.50
N CYS A 78 14.35 20.59 -7.81
CA CYS A 78 13.27 19.79 -8.36
C CYS A 78 13.67 19.19 -9.72
N SER A 79 14.83 18.55 -9.81
CA SER A 79 15.40 18.05 -11.07
C SER A 79 15.08 16.59 -11.37
N GLN A 80 14.70 15.81 -10.35
CA GLN A 80 14.55 14.36 -10.48
C GLN A 80 13.21 13.99 -11.14
N LYS A 81 13.22 12.97 -11.99
CA LYS A 81 12.02 12.31 -12.50
C LYS A 81 11.89 10.93 -11.86
N VAL A 82 10.82 10.73 -11.11
CA VAL A 82 10.61 9.51 -10.31
C VAL A 82 9.21 8.94 -10.60
N PRO A 83 9.05 7.60 -10.68
CA PRO A 83 7.73 6.97 -10.78
C PRO A 83 6.81 7.42 -9.65
N LEU A 84 5.58 7.82 -9.98
CA LEU A 84 4.58 8.27 -9.01
C LEU A 84 3.30 7.45 -9.15
N ARG A 85 3.41 6.16 -8.83
CA ARG A 85 2.38 5.14 -9.06
C ARG A 85 1.10 5.39 -8.25
N ARG A 86 1.21 5.97 -7.05
CA ARG A 86 0.06 6.30 -6.20
C ARG A 86 -0.90 7.27 -6.89
N MET A 87 -0.40 8.18 -7.72
CA MET A 87 -1.23 9.12 -8.50
C MET A 87 -1.48 8.65 -9.93
N CYS A 88 -1.18 7.38 -10.22
CA CYS A 88 -1.41 6.73 -11.50
C CYS A 88 -0.68 7.35 -12.71
N PHE A 89 0.45 8.03 -12.50
CA PHE A 89 1.25 8.51 -13.63
C PHE A 89 1.87 7.34 -14.40
N VAL A 90 1.80 7.42 -15.73
CA VAL A 90 2.36 6.40 -16.64
C VAL A 90 3.88 6.48 -16.65
N ASP A 91 4.42 7.68 -16.84
CA ASP A 91 5.85 7.94 -16.92
C ASP A 91 6.39 8.56 -15.61
N PRO A 92 7.71 8.43 -15.34
CA PRO A 92 8.36 9.18 -14.26
C PRO A 92 8.14 10.69 -14.38
N VAL A 93 7.71 11.32 -13.29
CA VAL A 93 7.36 12.74 -13.25
C VAL A 93 8.33 13.54 -12.39
N ARG A 94 8.44 14.84 -12.67
CA ARG A 94 9.34 15.75 -11.95
C ARG A 94 8.94 15.90 -10.48
N GLN A 95 9.88 15.74 -9.56
CA GLN A 95 9.65 15.90 -8.13
C GLN A 95 10.73 16.73 -7.43
N CYS A 96 10.38 17.39 -6.32
CA CYS A 96 11.37 17.97 -5.42
C CYS A 96 12.14 16.85 -4.70
N ALA A 97 13.31 17.19 -4.16
CA ALA A 97 14.18 16.22 -3.48
C ALA A 97 13.46 15.43 -2.36
N GLU A 98 12.66 16.11 -1.54
CA GLU A 98 11.93 15.48 -0.44
C GLU A 98 10.88 14.47 -0.95
N CYS A 99 10.07 14.87 -1.93
CA CYS A 99 9.05 14.00 -2.51
C CYS A 99 9.66 12.81 -3.26
N ALA A 100 10.78 13.02 -3.94
CA ALA A 100 11.49 11.95 -4.63
C ALA A 100 11.93 10.84 -3.67
N LEU A 101 12.43 11.18 -2.49
CA LEU A 101 12.80 10.19 -1.46
C LEU A 101 11.60 9.35 -1.02
N VAL A 102 10.43 9.97 -0.87
CA VAL A 102 9.20 9.24 -0.51
C VAL A 102 8.76 8.33 -1.67
N SER A 103 8.71 8.85 -2.90
CA SER A 103 8.33 8.05 -4.07
C SER A 103 9.28 6.89 -4.34
N HIS A 104 10.57 7.00 -4.06
CA HIS A 104 11.51 5.88 -4.16
C HIS A 104 11.20 4.76 -3.16
N LYS A 105 10.88 5.11 -1.91
CA LYS A 105 10.44 4.13 -0.90
C LYS A 105 9.13 3.45 -1.31
N GLU A 106 8.18 4.23 -1.81
CA GLU A 106 6.90 3.71 -2.32
C GLU A 106 7.10 2.81 -3.56
N ALA A 107 8.02 3.16 -4.47
CA ALA A 107 8.29 2.37 -5.66
C ALA A 107 8.75 0.94 -5.33
N GLU A 108 9.56 0.76 -4.28
CA GLU A 108 9.96 -0.57 -3.84
C GLU A 108 8.76 -1.44 -3.44
N PHE A 109 7.75 -0.85 -2.79
CA PHE A 109 6.50 -1.55 -2.47
C PHE A 109 5.79 -2.03 -3.75
N TYR A 110 5.59 -1.15 -4.72
CA TYR A 110 4.90 -1.50 -5.96
C TYR A 110 5.67 -2.49 -6.84
N ASP A 111 7.00 -2.41 -6.87
CA ASP A 111 7.81 -3.24 -7.76
C ASP A 111 8.03 -4.66 -7.22
N LYS A 112 8.07 -4.82 -5.89
CA LYS A 112 8.33 -6.10 -5.23
C LYS A 112 7.10 -6.63 -4.48
N GLN A 113 6.58 -5.88 -3.53
CA GLN A 113 5.58 -6.36 -2.56
C GLN A 113 4.21 -6.58 -3.21
N LEU A 114 3.78 -5.64 -4.08
CA LEU A 114 2.49 -5.76 -4.74
C LEU A 114 2.39 -7.03 -5.61
N LYS A 115 3.46 -7.41 -6.31
CA LYS A 115 3.47 -8.64 -7.12
C LYS A 115 3.30 -9.89 -6.26
N VAL A 116 3.94 -9.93 -5.08
CA VAL A 116 3.77 -11.01 -4.11
C VAL A 116 2.32 -11.09 -3.64
N LEU A 117 1.71 -9.95 -3.32
CA LEU A 117 0.33 -9.89 -2.84
C LEU A 117 -0.70 -10.35 -3.87
N LEU A 118 -0.52 -9.97 -5.13
CA LEU A 118 -1.39 -10.36 -6.25
C LEU A 118 -1.22 -11.84 -6.62
N SER A 119 0.00 -12.37 -6.54
CA SER A 119 0.27 -13.80 -6.79
C SER A 119 -0.41 -14.71 -5.77
N GLY A 120 -0.63 -14.20 -4.55
CA GLY A 120 -1.20 -14.95 -3.45
C GLY A 120 -0.25 -15.93 -2.78
N ALA A 121 -0.71 -16.47 -1.66
CA ALA A 121 -0.05 -17.55 -0.94
C ALA A 121 -1.08 -18.41 -0.20
N THR A 122 -0.73 -19.65 0.08
CA THR A 122 -1.59 -20.60 0.80
C THR A 122 -1.42 -20.46 2.30
N PHE A 123 -2.54 -20.43 3.03
CA PHE A 123 -2.59 -20.34 4.48
C PHE A 123 -3.65 -21.27 5.05
N LEU A 124 -3.45 -21.69 6.30
CA LEU A 124 -4.53 -22.19 7.15
C LEU A 124 -5.27 -20.99 7.73
N VAL A 125 -6.55 -20.89 7.41
CA VAL A 125 -7.41 -19.75 7.72
C VAL A 125 -8.40 -20.15 8.79
N THR A 126 -8.48 -19.36 9.86
CA THR A 126 -9.43 -19.54 10.96
C THR A 126 -10.27 -18.27 11.10
N PHE A 127 -11.60 -18.42 11.02
CA PHE A 127 -12.55 -17.32 11.20
C PHE A 127 -13.03 -17.25 12.65
N GLY A 128 -13.01 -16.05 13.23
CA GLY A 128 -13.44 -15.79 14.60
C GLY A 128 -12.74 -16.70 15.61
N ASN A 129 -13.53 -17.29 16.51
CA ASN A 129 -13.06 -18.25 17.52
C ASN A 129 -13.31 -19.71 17.10
N SER A 130 -13.50 -19.98 15.80
CA SER A 130 -13.70 -21.34 15.31
C SER A 130 -12.46 -22.19 15.61
N GLU A 131 -12.66 -23.42 16.09
CA GLU A 131 -11.57 -24.41 16.20
C GLU A 131 -11.20 -25.02 14.84
N LYS A 132 -12.07 -24.85 13.82
CA LYS A 132 -11.83 -25.33 12.47
C LYS A 132 -11.01 -24.31 11.67
N SER A 133 -9.91 -24.78 11.09
CA SER A 133 -9.14 -24.08 10.07
C SER A 133 -9.35 -24.68 8.69
N GLU A 134 -9.39 -23.85 7.67
CA GLU A 134 -9.49 -24.24 6.26
C GLU A 134 -8.24 -23.83 5.50
N THR A 135 -7.74 -24.67 4.60
CA THR A 135 -6.62 -24.30 3.73
C THR A 135 -7.13 -23.44 2.58
N MET A 136 -6.69 -22.19 2.50
CA MET A 136 -7.14 -21.23 1.48
C MET A 136 -5.97 -20.53 0.80
N ILE A 137 -6.17 -20.13 -0.45
CA ILE A 137 -5.28 -19.21 -1.17
C ILE A 137 -5.72 -17.78 -0.87
N CYS A 138 -4.84 -16.99 -0.28
CA CYS A 138 -5.08 -15.60 0.07
C CYS A 138 -4.34 -14.68 -0.91
N ARG A 139 -5.04 -13.73 -1.55
CA ARG A 139 -4.44 -12.78 -2.51
C ARG A 139 -5.18 -11.44 -2.56
N LEU A 140 -4.49 -10.39 -3.00
CA LEU A 140 -5.16 -9.13 -3.33
C LEU A 140 -5.80 -9.17 -4.71
N SER A 141 -6.92 -8.46 -4.87
CA SER A 141 -7.55 -8.20 -6.16
C SER A 141 -6.66 -7.33 -7.07
N ASN A 142 -6.93 -7.33 -8.39
CA ASN A 142 -6.15 -6.57 -9.39
C ASN A 142 -6.15 -5.05 -9.18
N ASN A 143 -7.24 -4.53 -8.62
CA ASN A 143 -7.38 -3.13 -8.20
C ASN A 143 -7.02 -2.93 -6.72
N GLN A 144 -6.57 -3.98 -6.05
CA GLN A 144 -6.20 -4.05 -4.64
C GLN A 144 -7.27 -3.62 -3.63
N ARG A 145 -8.54 -3.62 -4.04
CA ARG A 145 -9.67 -3.27 -3.16
C ARG A 145 -10.07 -4.40 -2.22
N TYR A 146 -9.84 -5.64 -2.61
CA TYR A 146 -10.29 -6.81 -1.87
C TYR A 146 -9.12 -7.73 -1.57
N LEU A 147 -9.16 -8.33 -0.38
CA LEU A 147 -8.45 -9.56 -0.04
C LEU A 147 -9.38 -10.73 -0.35
N PHE A 148 -8.99 -11.57 -1.30
CA PHE A 148 -9.69 -12.79 -1.65
C PHE A 148 -9.14 -13.95 -0.84
N LEU A 149 -10.04 -14.77 -0.30
CA LEU A 149 -9.75 -16.04 0.36
C LEU A 149 -10.47 -17.12 -0.44
N ASP A 150 -9.69 -17.90 -1.19
CA ASP A 150 -10.18 -18.93 -2.12
C ASP A 150 -9.90 -20.32 -1.52
N GLY A 151 -10.93 -21.02 -1.04
CA GLY A 151 -10.88 -22.40 -0.55
C GLY A 151 -12.05 -23.22 -1.08
N ASP A 152 -12.73 -23.97 -0.22
CA ASP A 152 -14.02 -24.63 -0.53
C ASP A 152 -15.10 -23.58 -0.78
N SER A 153 -15.00 -22.45 -0.06
CA SER A 153 -15.82 -21.26 -0.26
C SER A 153 -14.96 -20.06 -0.68
N HIS A 154 -15.59 -19.11 -1.37
CA HIS A 154 -14.96 -17.85 -1.77
C HIS A 154 -15.39 -16.73 -0.83
N TYR A 155 -14.43 -16.04 -0.21
CA TYR A 155 -14.67 -14.87 0.61
C TYR A 155 -13.93 -13.65 0.07
N GLU A 156 -14.59 -12.50 0.13
CA GLU A 156 -14.03 -11.20 -0.25
C GLU A 156 -14.06 -10.27 0.96
N ILE A 157 -12.88 -9.79 1.39
CA ILE A 157 -12.75 -8.79 2.45
C ILE A 157 -12.30 -7.48 1.82
N GLU A 158 -13.13 -6.44 1.89
CA GLU A 158 -12.74 -5.13 1.41
C GLU A 158 -11.65 -4.53 2.29
N ILE A 159 -10.52 -4.16 1.68
CA ILE A 159 -9.34 -3.65 2.39
C ILE A 159 -9.66 -2.39 3.21
N ALA A 160 -10.61 -1.57 2.74
CA ALA A 160 -11.04 -0.37 3.44
C ALA A 160 -11.70 -0.65 4.81
N HIS A 161 -12.21 -1.86 5.03
CA HIS A 161 -12.86 -2.26 6.28
C HIS A 161 -11.92 -2.99 7.25
N ILE A 162 -10.66 -3.22 6.88
CA ILE A 162 -9.66 -3.81 7.79
C ILE A 162 -9.21 -2.73 8.77
N SER A 163 -9.44 -2.96 10.06
CA SER A 163 -9.11 -2.04 11.14
C SER A 163 -7.80 -2.37 11.85
N THR A 164 -7.43 -3.66 11.91
CA THR A 164 -6.23 -4.11 12.63
C THR A 164 -5.53 -5.19 11.83
N VAL A 165 -4.20 -5.10 11.73
CA VAL A 165 -3.34 -6.14 11.15
C VAL A 165 -2.14 -6.35 12.07
N GLN A 166 -1.91 -7.59 12.49
CA GLN A 166 -0.80 -7.97 13.37
C GLN A 166 -0.08 -9.18 12.78
N ILE A 167 1.25 -9.12 12.70
CA ILE A 167 2.07 -10.29 12.33
C ILE A 167 2.23 -11.17 13.57
N LEU A 168 2.04 -12.48 13.40
CA LEU A 168 2.35 -13.48 14.43
C LEU A 168 3.76 -14.02 14.18
N THR A 169 4.59 -14.12 15.21
CA THR A 169 5.98 -14.61 15.14
C THR A 169 6.22 -15.74 16.15
N GLU A 170 7.02 -16.74 15.78
CA GLU A 170 7.54 -17.74 16.74
C GLU A 170 8.80 -17.21 17.45
N GLY A 171 8.88 -17.32 18.78
CA GLY A 171 10.14 -17.09 19.52
C GLY A 171 10.09 -16.39 20.88
N PHE A 172 8.94 -15.91 21.37
CA PHE A 172 8.82 -15.32 22.71
C PHE A 172 7.60 -15.89 23.46
N PRO A 173 7.73 -16.32 24.73
CA PRO A 173 6.57 -16.64 25.55
C PRO A 173 5.76 -15.37 25.84
N PRO A 174 4.44 -15.48 26.10
CA PRO A 174 3.62 -14.34 26.45
C PRO A 174 3.96 -13.89 27.89
N GLY A 175 5.04 -13.14 28.04
CA GLY A 175 5.36 -12.40 29.25
C GLY A 175 4.54 -11.11 29.26
N GLU A 176 3.66 -10.98 30.24
CA GLU A 176 2.96 -9.76 30.68
C GLU A 176 3.54 -8.45 30.13
N LYS A 177 2.91 -7.94 29.06
CA LYS A 177 2.73 -6.51 28.65
C LYS A 177 2.72 -6.40 27.13
N ASP A 178 1.70 -6.95 26.46
CA ASP A 178 1.42 -6.59 25.06
C ASP A 178 -0.06 -6.26 24.88
N THR A 179 -0.48 -5.20 25.56
CA THR A 179 -1.60 -4.36 25.11
C THR A 179 -1.02 -3.07 24.51
N HIS A 180 -0.20 -3.22 23.48
CA HIS A 180 0.14 -2.12 22.58
C HIS A 180 -0.44 -2.41 21.20
N ALA A 181 -1.77 -2.27 21.14
CA ALA A 181 -2.44 -1.84 19.93
C ALA A 181 -1.72 -0.59 19.41
N TYR A 182 -1.31 -0.61 18.14
CA TYR A 182 -0.87 0.55 17.34
C TYR A 182 0.13 1.46 18.07
N THR A 183 1.43 1.17 18.02
CA THR A 183 2.58 2.13 18.07
C THR A 183 3.87 1.41 18.55
N SER A 184 4.60 0.72 17.68
CA SER A 184 6.06 0.51 17.90
C SER A 184 6.87 0.16 16.63
N LEU A 185 6.50 0.70 15.47
CA LEU A 185 7.37 0.72 14.28
C LEU A 185 7.45 2.11 13.62
N LEU A 186 7.04 3.15 14.35
CA LEU A 186 7.37 4.54 14.07
C LEU A 186 8.48 4.94 15.05
N GLY A 187 9.73 4.64 14.70
CA GLY A 187 10.88 5.03 15.53
C GLY A 187 11.95 3.97 15.71
N SER A 188 12.31 3.22 14.67
CA SER A 188 13.59 2.54 14.63
C SER A 188 13.90 2.13 13.21
N GLN A 189 15.19 2.26 12.85
CA GLN A 189 15.78 1.63 11.69
C GLN A 189 15.32 0.16 11.61
N PRO A 190 15.33 -0.47 10.40
CA PRO A 190 15.08 -1.89 10.34
C PRO A 190 16.11 -2.57 11.23
N VAL A 191 15.67 -3.13 12.35
CA VAL A 191 16.48 -4.04 13.16
C VAL A 191 16.64 -5.29 12.30
N PHE A 192 17.59 -5.20 11.38
CA PHE A 192 18.36 -6.32 10.87
C PHE A 192 19.66 -6.39 11.68
N GLU A 193 19.55 -6.32 13.00
CA GLU A 193 20.63 -6.69 13.91
C GLU A 193 20.03 -7.54 15.03
N GLY A 194 20.15 -8.86 14.90
CA GLY A 194 20.22 -9.74 16.08
C GLY A 194 18.99 -10.54 16.52
N GLY A 195 17.97 -10.79 15.68
CA GLY A 195 16.87 -11.69 16.07
C GLY A 195 16.10 -12.29 14.90
N ASN A 196 16.21 -13.60 14.69
CA ASN A 196 15.50 -14.38 13.66
C ASN A 196 14.01 -14.58 13.97
N ALA A 197 13.26 -13.53 14.33
CA ALA A 197 11.81 -13.64 14.46
C ALA A 197 11.20 -13.88 13.07
N ARG A 198 10.73 -15.11 12.81
CA ARG A 198 10.10 -15.48 11.55
C ARG A 198 8.60 -15.28 11.67
N ALA A 199 8.02 -14.50 10.75
CA ALA A 199 6.57 -14.40 10.63
C ALA A 199 5.99 -15.80 10.38
N THR A 200 5.03 -16.22 11.18
CA THR A 200 4.39 -17.54 11.11
C THR A 200 2.91 -17.44 10.83
N GLY A 201 2.33 -16.25 11.04
CA GLY A 201 0.96 -15.96 10.68
C GLY A 201 0.64 -14.48 10.69
N MET A 202 -0.63 -14.18 10.53
CA MET A 202 -1.18 -12.83 10.61
C MET A 202 -2.58 -12.88 11.19
N PHE A 203 -2.88 -11.92 12.05
CA PHE A 203 -4.19 -11.68 12.60
C PHE A 203 -4.76 -10.39 12.02
N LEU A 204 -6.00 -10.47 11.55
CA LEU A 204 -6.74 -9.40 10.87
C LEU A 204 -8.05 -9.17 11.62
N GLN A 205 -8.40 -7.90 11.81
CA GLN A 205 -9.74 -7.50 12.27
C GLN A 205 -10.38 -6.60 11.21
N TYR A 206 -11.65 -6.85 10.92
CA TYR A 206 -12.41 -6.09 9.94
C TYR A 206 -13.89 -6.02 10.30
N THR A 207 -14.57 -5.00 9.81
CA THR A 207 -16.02 -4.84 9.95
C THR A 207 -16.75 -5.30 8.70
N VAL A 208 -17.88 -6.00 8.86
CA VAL A 208 -18.75 -6.33 7.72
C VAL A 208 -19.90 -5.33 7.67
N PRO A 209 -20.14 -4.66 6.52
CA PRO A 209 -21.26 -3.74 6.39
C PRO A 209 -22.59 -4.42 6.73
N GLY A 210 -23.39 -3.78 7.59
CA GLY A 210 -24.70 -4.30 8.01
C GLY A 210 -24.67 -5.28 9.20
N THR A 211 -23.50 -5.59 9.76
CA THR A 211 -23.38 -6.37 11.00
C THR A 211 -22.87 -5.50 12.14
N GLU A 212 -23.38 -5.71 13.36
CA GLU A 212 -22.82 -5.10 14.56
C GLU A 212 -21.63 -5.93 15.06
N GLY A 213 -20.45 -5.31 15.14
CA GLY A 213 -19.25 -5.93 15.70
C GLY A 213 -18.05 -5.98 14.76
N VAL A 214 -16.97 -6.59 15.27
CA VAL A 214 -15.70 -6.77 14.57
C VAL A 214 -15.48 -8.25 14.33
N THR A 215 -15.24 -8.61 13.08
CA THR A 215 -14.89 -9.98 12.67
C THR A 215 -13.37 -10.15 12.73
N GLN A 216 -12.94 -11.35 13.10
CA GLN A 216 -11.53 -11.70 13.25
C GLN A 216 -11.16 -12.80 12.27
N LEU A 217 -9.95 -12.74 11.74
CA LEU A 217 -9.40 -13.71 10.81
C LEU A 217 -7.94 -13.98 11.16
N LYS A 218 -7.57 -15.25 11.29
CA LYS A 218 -6.19 -15.66 11.49
C LYS A 218 -5.70 -16.43 10.27
N LEU A 219 -4.58 -16.00 9.72
CA LEU A 219 -3.82 -16.66 8.67
C LEU A 219 -2.61 -17.32 9.31
N THR A 220 -2.41 -18.62 9.10
CA THR A 220 -1.23 -19.35 9.58
C THR A 220 -0.52 -19.95 8.37
N ALA A 221 0.79 -19.70 8.23
CA ALA A 221 1.56 -20.29 7.15
C ALA A 221 1.59 -21.81 7.32
N ALA A 222 1.16 -22.55 6.30
CA ALA A 222 1.17 -24.01 6.33
C ALA A 222 2.61 -24.54 6.50
N GLU A 223 2.77 -25.65 7.24
CA GLU A 223 4.08 -26.25 7.51
C GLU A 223 4.64 -27.03 6.31
N ASP A 224 3.78 -27.40 5.35
CA ASP A 224 4.15 -28.28 4.25
C ASP A 224 4.87 -27.57 3.09
N ALA A 225 5.91 -28.25 2.60
CA ALA A 225 6.82 -27.85 1.53
C ALA A 225 7.57 -26.52 1.75
N ASN A 226 8.90 -26.63 1.85
CA ASN A 226 9.83 -25.51 2.12
C ASN A 226 9.66 -24.30 1.18
N VAL A 227 9.11 -24.50 -0.03
CA VAL A 227 8.81 -23.45 -1.01
C VAL A 227 7.54 -22.68 -0.67
N GLY A 228 6.46 -23.38 -0.27
CA GLY A 228 5.17 -22.76 0.10
C GLY A 228 5.31 -21.85 1.32
N ARG A 229 6.06 -22.29 2.33
CA ARG A 229 6.34 -21.49 3.53
C ARG A 229 7.07 -20.18 3.21
N ARG A 230 8.05 -20.17 2.30
CA ARG A 230 8.77 -18.93 1.92
C ARG A 230 7.85 -17.92 1.24
N GLN A 231 7.00 -18.40 0.33
CA GLN A 231 6.01 -17.57 -0.36
C GLN A 231 5.01 -16.97 0.64
N ALA A 232 4.50 -17.79 1.57
CA ALA A 232 3.59 -17.36 2.63
C ALA A 232 4.22 -16.28 3.53
N VAL A 233 5.45 -16.51 4.01
CA VAL A 233 6.17 -15.51 4.83
C VAL A 233 6.38 -14.20 4.08
N ALA A 234 6.79 -14.26 2.81
CA ALA A 234 6.95 -13.07 1.98
C ALA A 234 5.62 -12.32 1.81
N TRP A 235 4.51 -13.05 1.65
CA TRP A 235 3.17 -12.47 1.54
C TRP A 235 2.72 -11.80 2.84
N LEU A 236 2.94 -12.42 4.01
CA LEU A 236 2.62 -11.83 5.32
C LEU A 236 3.36 -10.50 5.53
N VAL A 237 4.67 -10.47 5.22
CA VAL A 237 5.48 -9.24 5.31
C VAL A 237 5.01 -8.19 4.31
N ALA A 238 4.70 -8.59 3.07
CA ALA A 238 4.19 -7.68 2.05
C ALA A 238 2.85 -7.06 2.46
N MET A 239 1.96 -7.84 3.08
CA MET A 239 0.62 -7.40 3.48
C MET A 239 0.72 -6.39 4.63
N HIS A 240 1.59 -6.65 5.61
CA HIS A 240 1.88 -5.69 6.68
C HIS A 240 2.45 -4.37 6.13
N LYS A 241 3.37 -4.43 5.16
CA LYS A 241 3.88 -3.21 4.49
C LYS A 241 2.77 -2.47 3.73
N ALA A 242 1.86 -3.19 3.08
CA ALA A 242 0.72 -2.60 2.38
C ALA A 242 -0.18 -1.82 3.34
N VAL A 243 -0.54 -2.45 4.46
CA VAL A 243 -1.38 -1.83 5.49
C VAL A 243 -0.71 -0.58 6.07
N LYS A 244 0.60 -0.61 6.33
CA LYS A 244 1.35 0.57 6.76
C LYS A 244 1.23 1.72 5.75
N LEU A 245 1.38 1.42 4.45
CA LEU A 245 1.25 2.42 3.39
C LEU A 245 -0.15 3.05 3.31
N LEU A 246 -1.21 2.28 3.62
CA LEU A 246 -2.59 2.78 3.68
C LEU A 246 -2.79 3.76 4.84
N TYR A 247 -2.26 3.43 6.03
CA TYR A 247 -2.34 4.32 7.18
C TYR A 247 -1.58 5.63 6.96
N GLU A 248 -0.35 5.55 6.45
CA GLU A 248 0.46 6.75 6.16
C GLU A 248 -0.19 7.70 5.14
N SER A 249 -1.09 7.22 4.27
CA SER A 249 -1.88 8.09 3.40
C SER A 249 -3.14 8.68 4.00
N ARG A 250 -3.70 8.09 5.05
CA ARG A 250 -4.88 8.64 5.72
C ARG A 250 -4.53 9.84 6.59
N ASP A 251 -3.27 9.92 7.03
CA ASP A 251 -2.74 10.99 7.88
C ASP A 251 -2.11 12.16 7.09
N GLN A 252 -2.15 12.15 5.75
CA GLN A 252 -1.65 13.20 4.85
C GLN A 252 -2.78 14.03 4.25
#